data_AF-W9H1U9-F1
#
_entry.id   AF-W9H1U9-F1
#
_cell.length_a   1.000
_cell.length_b   1.000
_cell.length_c   1.000
_cell.angle_alpha   90.00
_cell.angle_beta   90.00
_cell.angle_gamma   90.00
#
_symmetry.space_group_name_H-M   'P 1'
#
loop_
_entity.id
_entity.type
_entity.pdbx_description
1 polymer ?
#
loop_
_entity_poly.entity_id
_entity_poly.type
_entity_poly.pdbx_seq_one_letter_code
_entity_poly.pdbx_strand_id
1 'polypeptide(L)'
;MNVGTLYGIVVVIGAILALFAYMRNRGTGTVVIGFTLMEIVIMAIIGVINGVLGTPNAMLGRLFMTFSGSYGFLAFAAICGGFYISGPLCAYIIRKPGAATIAETMNGVAQVLSGNPNGVMVLGAGFLQGFMSDLAFAFYGYKRWTLGVVALSGALAPLLQQIPEVYFFGVGDMGLGYNLLALAIRMVSGAVYAIVLVRPIARGLAKAGVLRGTAIADEEGKTRLAGQVA
;
A
#
# COMPACT_ATOMS: atom_id res chain seq x y z
N MET A 1 -16.00 22.82 -8.69
CA MET A 1 -14.58 22.57 -8.33
C MET A 1 -13.92 21.88 -9.51
N ASN A 2 -12.83 22.45 -10.05
CA ASN A 2 -12.10 21.84 -11.17
C ASN A 2 -11.26 20.66 -10.67
N VAL A 3 -10.97 19.70 -11.55
CA VAL A 3 -10.11 18.53 -11.35
C VAL A 3 -8.76 18.94 -10.74
N GLY A 4 -8.12 19.99 -11.26
CA GLY A 4 -6.85 20.50 -10.71
C GLY A 4 -6.94 20.94 -9.25
N THR A 5 -8.04 21.61 -8.87
CA THR A 5 -8.31 21.98 -7.46
C THR A 5 -8.55 20.76 -6.56
N LEU A 6 -9.19 19.69 -7.06
CA LEU A 6 -9.35 18.45 -6.29
C LEU A 6 -7.98 17.84 -5.96
N TYR A 7 -7.10 17.71 -6.94
CA TYR A 7 -5.77 17.13 -6.70
C TYR A 7 -4.88 18.03 -5.86
N GLY A 8 -5.01 19.36 -5.97
CA GLY A 8 -4.40 20.29 -5.03
C GLY A 8 -4.84 20.03 -3.58
N ILE A 9 -6.14 19.79 -3.35
CA ILE A 9 -6.68 19.43 -2.03
C ILE A 9 -6.12 18.07 -1.57
N VAL A 10 -6.04 17.07 -2.45
CA VAL A 10 -5.50 15.75 -2.10
C VAL A 10 -4.03 15.84 -1.69
N VAL A 11 -3.23 16.65 -2.39
CA VAL A 11 -1.83 16.92 -2.01
C VAL A 11 -1.75 17.63 -0.66
N VAL A 12 -2.61 18.63 -0.42
CA VAL A 12 -2.68 19.34 0.87
C VAL A 12 -3.08 18.38 1.98
N ILE A 13 -4.05 17.50 1.76
CA ILE A 13 -4.43 16.44 2.72
C ILE A 13 -3.21 15.56 2.99
N GLY A 14 -2.53 15.05 1.95
CA GLY A 14 -1.31 14.26 2.12
C GLY A 14 -0.23 14.99 2.93
N ALA A 15 0.00 16.27 2.65
CA ALA A 15 0.96 17.09 3.38
C ALA A 15 0.55 17.33 4.85
N ILE A 16 -0.73 17.58 5.12
CA ILE A 16 -1.27 17.71 6.48
C ILE A 16 -1.12 16.40 7.24
N LEU A 17 -1.47 15.28 6.61
CA LEU A 17 -1.33 13.95 7.19
C LEU A 17 0.16 13.67 7.53
N ALA A 18 1.08 14.01 6.62
CA ALA A 18 2.53 13.91 6.82
C ALA A 18 3.03 14.79 7.95
N LEU A 19 2.61 16.07 7.99
CA LEU A 19 2.96 17.01 9.04
C LEU A 19 2.45 16.55 10.40
N PHE A 20 1.21 16.06 10.47
CA PHE A 20 0.63 15.55 11.69
C PHE A 20 1.37 14.32 12.20
N ALA A 21 1.69 13.38 11.31
CA ALA A 21 2.51 12.21 11.65
C ALA A 21 3.90 12.63 12.15
N TYR A 22 4.55 13.59 11.49
CA TYR A 22 5.82 14.16 11.92
C TYR A 22 5.74 14.80 13.31
N MET A 23 4.73 15.64 13.56
CA MET A 23 4.51 16.30 14.85
C MET A 23 4.29 15.28 15.96
N ARG A 24 3.54 14.20 15.70
CA ARG A 24 3.30 13.12 16.66
C ARG A 24 4.57 12.30 16.93
N ASN A 25 5.46 12.16 15.96
CA ASN A 25 6.67 11.35 16.05
C ASN A 25 7.93 12.15 16.43
N ARG A 26 7.78 13.44 16.79
CA ARG A 26 8.91 14.35 17.06
C ARG A 26 9.79 13.94 18.25
N GLY A 27 9.30 13.08 19.14
CA GLY A 27 10.01 12.60 20.33
C GLY A 27 10.63 11.19 20.23
N THR A 28 10.53 10.49 19.10
CA THR A 28 11.01 9.09 18.95
C THR A 28 12.44 8.95 18.39
N GLY A 29 13.19 10.05 18.28
CA GLY A 29 14.66 10.03 18.16
C GLY A 29 15.26 9.67 16.80
N THR A 30 14.60 8.91 15.92
CA THR A 30 15.11 8.63 14.57
C THR A 30 14.00 8.26 13.59
N VAL A 31 13.83 9.07 12.54
CA VAL A 31 12.93 8.79 11.40
C VAL A 31 13.57 7.77 10.43
N VAL A 32 14.90 7.63 10.48
CA VAL A 32 15.68 6.72 9.63
C VAL A 32 16.26 5.63 10.51
N ILE A 33 15.79 4.40 10.33
CA ILE A 33 16.30 3.21 10.99
C ILE A 33 16.95 2.33 9.92
N GLY A 34 18.14 1.79 10.19
CA GLY A 34 18.80 0.85 9.31
C GLY A 34 17.96 -0.43 9.12
N PHE A 35 17.80 -0.84 7.86
CA PHE A 35 17.24 -2.14 7.52
C PHE A 35 18.34 -3.20 7.54
N THR A 36 18.02 -4.39 8.04
CA THR A 36 18.88 -5.55 7.88
C THR A 36 18.80 -6.08 6.46
N LEU A 37 19.82 -6.82 6.01
CA LEU A 37 19.79 -7.45 4.70
C LEU A 37 18.55 -8.33 4.50
N MET A 38 18.17 -9.10 5.53
CA MET A 38 17.00 -9.98 5.46
C MET A 38 15.69 -9.20 5.29
N GLU A 39 15.54 -8.06 5.98
CA GLU A 39 14.35 -7.21 5.82
C GLU A 39 14.27 -6.64 4.40
N ILE A 40 15.39 -6.19 3.83
CA ILE A 40 15.45 -5.71 2.44
C ILE A 40 15.06 -6.81 1.47
N VAL A 41 15.60 -8.02 1.66
CA VAL A 41 15.27 -9.19 0.81
C VAL A 41 13.79 -9.55 0.91
N ILE A 42 13.20 -9.51 2.11
CA ILE A 42 11.75 -9.76 2.29
C ILE A 42 10.92 -8.71 1.55
N MET A 43 11.26 -7.42 1.68
CA MET A 43 10.58 -6.35 0.93
C MET A 43 10.71 -6.55 -0.58
N ALA A 44 11.89 -6.93 -1.05
CA ALA A 44 12.13 -7.19 -2.47
C ALA A 44 11.30 -8.36 -2.99
N ILE A 45 11.28 -9.49 -2.29
CA ILE A 45 10.50 -10.67 -2.71
C ILE A 45 9.01 -10.36 -2.72
N ILE A 46 8.48 -9.76 -1.65
CA ILE A 46 7.05 -9.43 -1.55
C ILE A 46 6.67 -8.38 -2.61
N GLY A 47 7.51 -7.36 -2.81
CA GLY A 47 7.33 -6.35 -3.84
C GLY A 47 7.31 -6.98 -5.23
N VAL A 48 8.31 -7.82 -5.55
CA VAL A 48 8.41 -8.47 -6.87
C VAL A 48 7.22 -9.40 -7.14
N ILE A 49 6.84 -10.25 -6.20
CA ILE A 49 5.68 -11.14 -6.35
C ILE A 49 4.42 -10.32 -6.63
N ASN A 50 4.17 -9.29 -5.83
CA ASN A 50 2.99 -8.47 -6.04
C ASN A 50 3.05 -7.67 -7.34
N GLY A 51 4.23 -7.22 -7.76
CA GLY A 51 4.38 -6.49 -9.00
C GLY A 51 4.18 -7.35 -10.23
N VAL A 52 4.65 -8.60 -10.21
CA VAL A 52 4.33 -9.57 -11.27
C VAL A 52 2.83 -9.86 -11.30
N LEU A 53 2.16 -9.98 -10.14
CA LEU A 53 0.70 -10.15 -10.04
C LEU A 53 -0.08 -8.87 -10.41
N GLY A 54 0.54 -7.70 -10.28
CA GLY A 54 -0.03 -6.42 -10.68
C GLY A 54 -0.27 -6.32 -12.19
N THR A 55 0.59 -6.94 -13.01
CA THR A 55 0.45 -6.93 -14.47
C THR A 55 -0.84 -7.60 -14.98
N PRO A 56 -1.17 -8.85 -14.60
CA PRO A 56 -2.47 -9.44 -14.97
C PRO A 56 -3.64 -8.69 -14.32
N ASN A 57 -3.48 -8.12 -13.11
CA ASN A 57 -4.51 -7.27 -12.52
C ASN A 57 -4.77 -6.00 -13.35
N ALA A 58 -3.73 -5.41 -13.95
CA ALA A 58 -3.85 -4.27 -14.86
C ALA A 58 -4.53 -4.67 -16.17
N MET A 59 -4.25 -5.86 -16.70
CA MET A 59 -4.96 -6.38 -17.86
C MET A 59 -6.44 -6.61 -17.56
N LEU A 60 -6.77 -7.19 -16.40
CA LEU A 60 -8.15 -7.36 -15.94
C LEU A 60 -8.86 -6.01 -15.79
N GLY A 61 -8.17 -5.00 -15.27
CA GLY A 61 -8.66 -3.64 -15.22
C GLY A 61 -9.05 -3.06 -16.58
N ARG A 62 -8.22 -3.30 -17.60
CA ARG A 62 -8.54 -2.89 -18.98
C ARG A 62 -9.76 -3.61 -19.52
N LEU A 63 -9.93 -4.90 -19.21
CA LEU A 63 -11.13 -5.65 -19.57
C LEU A 63 -12.37 -5.00 -18.95
N PHE A 64 -12.35 -4.66 -17.66
CA PHE A 64 -13.48 -3.96 -17.03
C PHE A 64 -13.77 -2.60 -17.68
N MET A 65 -12.74 -1.81 -17.98
CA MET A 65 -12.93 -0.54 -18.69
C MET A 65 -13.52 -0.72 -20.10
N THR A 66 -13.19 -1.82 -20.77
CA THR A 66 -13.67 -2.09 -22.14
C THR A 66 -15.11 -2.62 -22.14
N PHE A 67 -15.42 -3.56 -21.25
CA PHE A 67 -16.71 -4.28 -21.28
C PHE A 67 -17.82 -3.62 -20.46
N SER A 68 -17.49 -2.80 -19.46
CA SER A 68 -18.49 -2.22 -18.55
C SER A 68 -18.83 -0.75 -18.85
N GLY A 69 -18.38 -0.22 -19.98
CA GLY A 69 -18.64 1.16 -20.41
C GLY A 69 -18.29 2.18 -19.32
N SER A 70 -19.21 3.10 -19.05
CA SER A 70 -19.04 4.17 -18.04
C SER A 70 -18.83 3.67 -16.60
N TYR A 71 -19.10 2.40 -16.29
CA TYR A 71 -18.87 1.81 -14.96
C TYR A 71 -17.54 1.08 -14.85
N GLY A 72 -16.81 0.91 -15.96
CA GLY A 72 -15.60 0.09 -16.00
C GLY A 72 -14.47 0.60 -15.10
N PHE A 73 -14.32 1.92 -14.95
CA PHE A 73 -13.34 2.49 -14.02
C PHE A 73 -13.72 2.26 -12.54
N LEU A 74 -15.01 2.25 -12.21
CA LEU A 74 -15.47 1.91 -10.85
C LEU A 74 -15.30 0.41 -10.54
N ALA A 75 -15.54 -0.45 -11.53
CA ALA A 75 -15.27 -1.88 -11.39
C ALA A 75 -13.76 -2.15 -11.22
N PHE A 76 -12.91 -1.44 -11.97
CA PHE A 76 -11.47 -1.49 -11.78
C PHE A 76 -11.06 -1.01 -10.39
N ALA A 77 -11.63 0.10 -9.91
CA ALA A 77 -11.40 0.63 -8.57
C ALA A 77 -11.63 -0.41 -7.45
N ALA A 78 -12.58 -1.34 -7.64
CA ALA A 78 -12.88 -2.39 -6.67
C ALA A 78 -11.79 -3.47 -6.55
N ILE A 79 -11.01 -3.72 -7.61
CA ILE A 79 -9.89 -4.69 -7.60
C ILE A 79 -8.53 -4.03 -7.39
N CYS A 80 -8.49 -2.69 -7.25
CA CYS A 80 -7.25 -1.95 -7.09
C CYS A 80 -6.48 -2.33 -5.83
N GLY A 81 -7.15 -2.78 -4.76
CA GLY A 81 -6.51 -3.24 -3.52
C GLY A 81 -5.41 -4.28 -3.70
N GLY A 82 -5.45 -5.07 -4.78
CA GLY A 82 -4.39 -6.02 -5.11
C GLY A 82 -3.05 -5.35 -5.49
N PHE A 83 -3.07 -4.12 -6.03
CA PHE A 83 -1.84 -3.45 -6.45
C PHE A 83 -0.97 -2.98 -5.31
N TYR A 84 -1.55 -2.65 -4.15
CA TYR A 84 -0.85 -1.95 -3.07
C TYR A 84 -0.87 -2.74 -1.75
N ILE A 85 -0.83 -4.07 -1.84
CA ILE A 85 -0.78 -4.95 -0.67
C ILE A 85 0.64 -5.13 -0.12
N SER A 86 1.66 -4.91 -0.95
CA SER A 86 3.07 -5.04 -0.55
C SER A 86 3.40 -4.10 0.59
N GLY A 87 2.88 -2.87 0.55
CA GLY A 87 3.10 -1.84 1.55
C GLY A 87 2.59 -2.25 2.93
N PRO A 88 1.28 -2.44 3.11
CA PRO A 88 0.69 -2.87 4.38
C PRO A 88 1.29 -4.18 4.91
N LEU A 89 1.61 -5.14 4.02
CA LEU A 89 2.20 -6.42 4.40
C LEU A 89 3.63 -6.27 4.93
N CYS A 90 4.51 -5.58 4.20
CA CYS A 90 5.88 -5.37 4.61
C CYS A 90 5.98 -4.51 5.86
N ALA A 91 5.17 -3.46 5.97
CA ALA A 91 5.10 -2.67 7.19
C ALA A 91 4.66 -3.51 8.39
N TYR A 92 3.66 -4.37 8.24
CA TYR A 92 3.19 -5.26 9.31
C TYR A 92 4.23 -6.30 9.76
N ILE A 93 5.04 -6.82 8.82
CA ILE A 93 6.10 -7.80 9.09
C ILE A 93 7.33 -7.14 9.74
N ILE A 94 7.85 -6.08 9.12
CA ILE A 94 9.15 -5.49 9.45
C ILE A 94 9.05 -4.48 10.58
N ARG A 95 7.93 -3.77 10.67
CA ARG A 95 7.63 -2.82 11.74
C ARG A 95 8.59 -1.64 11.87
N LYS A 96 9.13 -1.19 10.74
CA LYS A 96 10.06 -0.04 10.65
C LYS A 96 9.51 1.05 9.74
N PRO A 97 9.87 2.33 9.99
CA PRO A 97 9.53 3.43 9.10
C PRO A 97 10.17 3.25 7.72
N GLY A 98 9.40 3.47 6.65
CA GLY A 98 9.87 3.31 5.27
C GLY A 98 9.66 1.93 4.67
N ALA A 99 9.21 0.94 5.47
CA ALA A 99 9.04 -0.42 5.00
C ALA A 99 7.95 -0.53 3.92
N ALA A 100 6.83 0.18 4.06
CA ALA A 100 5.79 0.15 3.03
C ALA A 100 6.26 0.86 1.75
N THR A 101 6.94 2.00 1.90
CA THR A 101 7.43 2.81 0.78
C THR A 101 8.42 2.03 -0.08
N ILE A 102 9.39 1.35 0.53
CA ILE A 102 10.39 0.56 -0.20
C ILE A 102 9.74 -0.63 -0.89
N ALA A 103 8.87 -1.37 -0.19
CA ALA A 103 8.20 -2.54 -0.75
C ALA A 103 7.33 -2.18 -1.96
N GLU A 104 6.56 -1.09 -1.90
CA GLU A 104 5.74 -0.65 -3.04
C GLU A 104 6.57 -0.05 -4.18
N THR A 105 7.71 0.55 -3.89
CA THR A 105 8.63 1.00 -4.94
C THR A 105 9.20 -0.21 -5.70
N MET A 106 9.61 -1.26 -4.98
CA MET A 106 10.07 -2.52 -5.58
C MET A 106 8.96 -3.22 -6.37
N ASN A 107 7.71 -3.17 -5.88
CA ASN A 107 6.53 -3.60 -6.61
C ASN A 107 6.37 -2.85 -7.93
N GLY A 108 6.44 -1.52 -7.92
CA GLY A 108 6.41 -0.71 -9.13
C GLY A 108 7.49 -1.10 -10.15
N VAL A 109 8.72 -1.38 -9.68
CA VAL A 109 9.82 -1.85 -10.55
C VAL A 109 9.46 -3.17 -11.20
N ALA A 110 8.97 -4.14 -10.43
CA ALA A 110 8.57 -5.43 -10.96
C ALA A 110 7.37 -5.35 -11.92
N GLN A 111 6.43 -4.42 -11.71
CA GLN A 111 5.36 -4.14 -12.67
C GLN A 111 5.91 -3.66 -14.01
N VAL A 112 6.83 -2.69 -14.01
CA VAL A 112 7.45 -2.21 -15.26
C VAL A 112 8.15 -3.36 -15.98
N LEU A 113 8.96 -4.14 -15.26
CA LEU A 113 9.75 -5.22 -15.84
C LEU A 113 8.90 -6.39 -16.35
N SER A 114 7.73 -6.63 -15.75
CA SER A 114 6.79 -7.67 -16.19
C SER A 114 5.91 -7.24 -17.38
N GLY A 115 6.12 -6.04 -17.91
CA GLY A 115 5.38 -5.54 -19.08
C GLY A 115 4.01 -4.97 -18.71
N ASN A 116 3.86 -4.40 -17.51
CA ASN A 116 2.62 -3.74 -17.12
C ASN A 116 2.22 -2.69 -18.17
N PRO A 117 0.99 -2.73 -18.69
CA PRO A 117 0.62 -1.93 -19.84
C PRO A 117 0.46 -0.43 -19.49
N ASN A 118 0.52 -0.07 -18.20
CA ASN A 118 0.57 1.31 -17.72
C ASN A 118 1.98 1.93 -17.82
N GLY A 119 3.00 1.14 -18.18
CA GLY A 119 4.36 1.63 -18.44
C GLY A 119 5.07 2.18 -17.21
N VAL A 120 6.06 3.06 -17.42
CA VAL A 120 6.98 3.54 -16.38
C VAL A 120 6.31 4.32 -15.24
N MET A 121 5.11 4.87 -15.48
CA MET A 121 4.41 5.67 -14.45
C MET A 121 4.04 4.86 -13.21
N VAL A 122 3.94 3.52 -13.33
CA VAL A 122 3.64 2.64 -12.18
C VAL A 122 4.73 2.69 -11.12
N LEU A 123 5.96 3.11 -11.46
CA LEU A 123 7.02 3.38 -10.49
C LEU A 123 6.66 4.56 -9.58
N GLY A 124 6.26 5.68 -10.18
CA GLY A 124 5.84 6.86 -9.44
C GLY A 124 4.56 6.59 -8.64
N ALA A 125 3.63 5.84 -9.22
CA ALA A 125 2.43 5.37 -8.53
C ALA A 125 2.77 4.51 -7.31
N GLY A 126 3.65 3.51 -7.45
CA GLY A 126 4.08 2.63 -6.36
C GLY A 126 4.77 3.38 -5.22
N PHE A 127 5.66 4.32 -5.55
CA PHE A 127 6.29 5.16 -4.53
C PHE A 127 5.25 5.96 -3.72
N LEU A 128 4.31 6.62 -4.41
CA LEU A 128 3.25 7.40 -3.76
C LEU A 128 2.28 6.52 -2.94
N GLN A 129 1.97 5.31 -3.43
CA GLN A 129 1.17 4.32 -2.70
C GLN A 129 1.86 3.92 -1.39
N GLY A 130 3.13 3.54 -1.48
CA GLY A 130 3.91 3.13 -0.33
C GLY A 130 4.10 4.23 0.69
N PHE A 131 4.32 5.47 0.23
CA PHE A 131 4.42 6.64 1.12
C PHE A 131 3.13 6.85 1.93
N MET A 132 1.96 6.83 1.28
CA MET A 132 0.69 6.97 1.99
C MET A 132 0.35 5.77 2.86
N SER A 133 0.78 4.57 2.45
CA SER A 133 0.65 3.34 3.23
C SER A 133 1.48 3.40 4.52
N ASP A 134 2.72 3.90 4.47
CA ASP A 134 3.58 4.11 5.65
C ASP A 134 3.00 5.16 6.60
N LEU A 135 2.34 6.17 6.04
CA LEU A 135 1.78 7.27 6.82
C LEU A 135 0.71 6.79 7.80
N ALA A 136 -0.06 5.74 7.46
CA ALA A 136 -0.99 5.10 8.39
C ALA A 136 -0.32 4.59 9.67
N PHE A 137 0.89 4.03 9.57
CA PHE A 137 1.64 3.55 10.74
C PHE A 137 2.35 4.71 11.45
N ALA A 138 2.82 5.71 10.69
CA ALA A 138 3.38 6.94 11.23
C ALA A 138 2.37 7.71 12.09
N PHE A 139 1.07 7.68 11.74
CA PHE A 139 0.01 8.21 12.57
C PHE A 139 -0.04 7.63 13.97
N TYR A 140 0.41 6.39 14.18
CA TYR A 140 0.49 5.79 15.51
C TYR A 140 1.93 5.74 16.03
N GLY A 141 2.84 6.53 15.44
CA GLY A 141 4.26 6.60 15.79
C GLY A 141 4.99 5.27 15.62
N TYR A 142 4.55 4.40 14.72
CA TYR A 142 5.08 3.04 14.53
C TYR A 142 4.99 2.15 15.79
N LYS A 143 4.09 2.47 16.72
CA LYS A 143 3.89 1.73 17.97
C LYS A 143 2.72 0.75 17.94
N ARG A 144 1.83 0.85 16.93
CA ARG A 144 0.61 0.03 16.83
C ARG A 144 0.54 -0.66 15.47
N TRP A 145 0.36 -1.98 15.53
CA TRP A 145 0.32 -2.88 14.38
C TRP A 145 -0.99 -3.69 14.40
N THR A 146 -2.12 -3.07 14.74
CA THR A 146 -3.42 -3.77 14.79
C THR A 146 -4.02 -3.87 13.40
N LEU A 147 -4.97 -4.79 13.22
CA LEU A 147 -5.71 -4.94 11.95
C LEU A 147 -6.36 -3.62 11.48
N GLY A 148 -6.83 -2.78 12.41
CA GLY A 148 -7.37 -1.46 12.06
C GLY A 148 -6.33 -0.52 11.45
N VAL A 149 -5.08 -0.54 11.93
CA VAL A 149 -4.00 0.27 11.35
C VAL A 149 -3.57 -0.28 9.99
N VAL A 150 -3.55 -1.61 9.84
CA VAL A 150 -3.29 -2.28 8.56
C VAL A 150 -4.37 -1.93 7.52
N ALA A 151 -5.65 -1.93 7.92
CA ALA A 151 -6.76 -1.50 7.09
C ALA A 151 -6.62 -0.04 6.65
N LEU A 152 -6.26 0.85 7.60
CA LEU A 152 -6.00 2.25 7.32
C LEU A 152 -4.83 2.42 6.33
N SER A 153 -3.78 1.61 6.45
CA SER A 153 -2.65 1.61 5.53
C SER A 153 -3.06 1.30 4.09
N GLY A 154 -3.88 0.25 3.90
CA GLY A 154 -4.44 -0.06 2.60
C GLY A 154 -5.40 1.02 2.09
N ALA A 155 -6.17 1.66 2.98
CA ALA A 155 -7.09 2.72 2.63
C ALA A 155 -6.40 4.02 2.19
N LEU A 156 -5.26 4.36 2.79
CA LEU A 156 -4.52 5.59 2.45
C LEU A 156 -3.69 5.45 1.17
N ALA A 157 -3.23 4.24 0.83
CA ALA A 157 -2.38 3.99 -0.34
C ALA A 157 -2.85 4.66 -1.65
N PRO A 158 -4.13 4.58 -2.08
CA PRO A 158 -4.56 5.16 -3.35
C PRO A 158 -4.63 6.71 -3.36
N LEU A 159 -4.55 7.39 -2.20
CA LEU A 159 -4.81 8.84 -2.10
C LEU A 159 -3.91 9.67 -3.03
N LEU A 160 -2.58 9.53 -2.94
CA LEU A 160 -1.66 10.26 -3.83
C LEU A 160 -1.48 9.57 -5.17
N GLN A 161 -1.71 8.26 -5.22
CA GLN A 161 -1.55 7.49 -6.44
C GLN A 161 -2.52 7.89 -7.55
N GLN A 162 -3.69 8.43 -7.21
CA GLN A 162 -4.63 8.90 -8.22
C GLN A 162 -4.11 10.09 -9.04
N ILE A 163 -3.09 10.81 -8.56
CA ILE A 163 -2.49 11.97 -9.26
C ILE A 163 -1.88 11.55 -10.61
N PRO A 164 -0.92 10.60 -10.67
CA PRO A 164 -0.40 10.15 -11.97
C PRO A 164 -1.50 9.54 -12.84
N GLU A 165 -2.50 8.85 -12.28
CA GLU A 165 -3.58 8.30 -13.10
C GLU A 165 -4.39 9.37 -13.83
N VAL A 166 -4.66 10.50 -13.18
CA VAL A 166 -5.42 11.58 -13.81
C VAL A 166 -4.63 12.27 -14.90
N TYR A 167 -3.34 12.50 -14.67
CA TYR A 167 -2.50 13.20 -15.62
C TYR A 167 -2.24 12.37 -16.90
N PHE A 168 -2.09 11.04 -16.75
CA PHE A 168 -1.72 10.18 -17.87
C PHE A 168 -2.89 9.40 -18.48
N PHE A 169 -3.96 9.10 -17.73
CA PHE A 169 -5.11 8.33 -18.23
C PHE A 169 -6.37 9.17 -18.43
N GLY A 170 -6.33 10.49 -18.23
CA GLY A 170 -7.46 11.38 -18.51
C GLY A 170 -8.69 11.13 -17.62
N VAL A 171 -8.54 10.40 -16.51
CA VAL A 171 -9.65 10.09 -15.57
C VAL A 171 -10.29 11.38 -15.02
N GLY A 172 -9.54 12.48 -15.00
CA GLY A 172 -10.04 13.80 -14.62
C GLY A 172 -11.27 14.26 -15.41
N ASP A 173 -11.37 13.88 -16.68
CA ASP A 173 -12.43 14.34 -17.58
C ASP A 173 -13.78 13.65 -17.32
N MET A 174 -13.79 12.58 -16.51
CA MET A 174 -15.02 11.88 -16.09
C MET A 174 -15.83 12.64 -15.03
N GLY A 175 -15.35 13.80 -14.59
CA GLY A 175 -16.03 14.67 -13.64
C GLY A 175 -15.66 14.39 -12.18
N LEU A 176 -15.86 15.42 -11.36
CA LEU A 176 -15.42 15.45 -9.97
C LEU A 176 -16.09 14.35 -9.11
N GLY A 177 -17.41 14.21 -9.21
CA GLY A 177 -18.16 13.23 -8.42
C GLY A 177 -17.74 11.79 -8.73
N TYR A 178 -17.47 11.50 -10.00
CA TYR A 178 -17.02 10.18 -10.44
C TYR A 178 -15.63 9.85 -9.88
N ASN A 179 -14.69 10.79 -9.94
CA ASN A 179 -13.34 10.62 -9.39
C ASN A 179 -13.34 10.43 -7.86
N LEU A 180 -14.19 11.16 -7.15
CA LEU A 180 -14.36 11.00 -5.70
C LEU A 180 -14.97 9.66 -5.32
N LEU A 181 -15.99 9.20 -6.07
CA LEU A 181 -16.58 7.89 -5.87
C LEU A 181 -15.57 6.78 -6.15
N ALA A 182 -14.83 6.88 -7.25
CA ALA A 182 -13.78 5.92 -7.57
C ALA A 182 -12.70 5.89 -6.50
N LEU A 183 -12.27 7.05 -5.99
CA LEU A 183 -11.33 7.12 -4.87
C LEU A 183 -11.86 6.38 -3.64
N ALA A 184 -13.11 6.67 -3.24
CA ALA A 184 -13.73 6.01 -2.09
C ALA A 184 -13.77 4.47 -2.26
N ILE A 185 -14.13 3.99 -3.45
CA ILE A 185 -14.12 2.56 -3.76
C ILE A 185 -12.70 1.97 -3.66
N ARG A 186 -11.67 2.67 -4.16
CA ARG A 186 -10.27 2.22 -4.07
C ARG A 186 -9.76 2.17 -2.63
N MET A 187 -10.14 3.15 -1.82
CA MET A 187 -9.80 3.17 -0.39
C MET A 187 -10.45 1.99 0.33
N VAL A 188 -11.73 1.72 0.06
CA VAL A 188 -12.44 0.56 0.63
C VAL A 188 -11.82 -0.75 0.15
N SER A 189 -11.53 -0.88 -1.15
CA SER A 189 -10.84 -2.04 -1.73
C SER A 189 -9.50 -2.29 -1.03
N GLY A 190 -8.67 -1.24 -0.89
CA GLY A 190 -7.39 -1.32 -0.17
C GLY A 190 -7.53 -1.80 1.26
N ALA A 191 -8.50 -1.24 2.00
CA ALA A 191 -8.77 -1.65 3.38
C ALA A 191 -9.18 -3.13 3.47
N VAL A 192 -10.06 -3.58 2.58
CA VAL A 192 -10.55 -4.97 2.55
C VAL A 192 -9.41 -5.93 2.21
N TYR A 193 -8.64 -5.66 1.16
CA TYR A 193 -7.48 -6.50 0.80
C TYR A 193 -6.46 -6.54 1.94
N ALA A 194 -6.18 -5.40 2.57
CA ALA A 194 -5.26 -5.34 3.70
C ALA A 194 -5.74 -6.17 4.90
N ILE A 195 -7.03 -6.10 5.27
CA ILE A 195 -7.60 -6.91 6.37
C ILE A 195 -7.55 -8.40 6.05
N VAL A 196 -7.98 -8.77 4.83
CA VAL A 196 -8.19 -10.17 4.45
C VAL A 196 -6.87 -10.88 4.23
N LEU A 197 -5.89 -10.24 3.59
CA LEU A 197 -4.70 -10.95 3.08
C LEU A 197 -3.44 -10.73 3.93
N VAL A 198 -3.25 -9.56 4.54
CA VAL A 198 -1.99 -9.25 5.25
C VAL A 198 -1.72 -10.22 6.39
N ARG A 199 -2.72 -10.45 7.25
CA ARG A 199 -2.54 -11.29 8.44
C ARG A 199 -2.37 -12.77 8.10
N PRO A 200 -3.18 -13.39 7.21
CA PRO A 200 -2.95 -14.78 6.81
C PRO A 200 -1.61 -15.00 6.11
N ILE A 201 -1.20 -14.10 5.21
CA ILE A 201 0.09 -14.21 4.50
C ILE A 201 1.24 -14.09 5.50
N ALA A 202 1.23 -13.08 6.37
CA ALA A 202 2.28 -12.90 7.37
C ALA A 202 2.41 -14.11 8.30
N ARG A 203 1.29 -14.69 8.73
CA ARG A 203 1.26 -15.93 9.54
C ARG A 203 1.78 -17.14 8.78
N GLY A 204 1.42 -17.28 7.51
CA GLY A 204 1.90 -18.36 6.65
C GLY A 204 3.42 -18.31 6.49
N LEU A 205 3.95 -17.12 6.21
CA LEU A 205 5.39 -16.87 6.10
C LEU A 205 6.12 -17.09 7.44
N ALA A 206 5.53 -16.67 8.56
CA ALA A 206 6.08 -16.92 9.89
C ALA A 206 6.15 -18.43 10.21
N LYS A 207 5.09 -19.18 9.92
CA LYS A 207 5.05 -20.65 10.08
C LYS A 207 6.06 -21.37 9.19
N ALA A 208 6.31 -20.86 7.98
CA ALA A 208 7.33 -21.40 7.08
C ALA A 208 8.77 -21.12 7.56
N GLY A 209 8.95 -20.30 8.61
CA GLY A 209 10.27 -20.00 9.18
C GLY A 209 11.11 -19.03 8.35
N VAL A 210 10.56 -18.47 7.26
CA VAL A 210 11.27 -17.54 6.37
C VAL A 210 11.36 -16.12 6.95
N LEU A 211 10.57 -15.82 7.98
CA LEU A 211 10.55 -14.52 8.66
C LEU A 211 11.46 -14.45 9.91
N ARG A 212 12.42 -15.37 10.06
CA ARG A 212 13.37 -15.38 11.18
C ARG A 212 14.13 -14.04 11.26
N GLY A 213 14.14 -13.44 12.45
CA GLY A 213 14.77 -12.13 12.68
C GLY A 213 13.90 -10.92 12.33
N THR A 214 12.62 -11.11 12.01
CA THR A 214 11.65 -10.02 11.89
C THR A 214 10.79 -9.87 13.15
N ALA A 215 10.27 -8.66 13.38
CA ALA A 215 9.51 -8.35 14.59
C ALA A 215 8.23 -9.19 14.76
N ILE A 216 7.63 -9.66 13.66
CA ILE A 216 6.45 -10.54 13.75
C ILE A 216 6.80 -11.97 14.17
N ALA A 217 7.95 -12.50 13.74
CA ALA A 217 8.39 -13.82 14.17
C ALA A 217 8.69 -13.86 15.67
N ASP A 218 9.22 -12.76 16.22
CA ASP A 218 9.47 -12.61 17.66
C ASP A 218 8.16 -12.59 18.48
N GLU A 219 7.10 -11.94 17.97
CA GLU A 219 5.80 -11.91 18.64
C GLU A 219 5.10 -13.28 18.62
N GLU A 220 5.14 -14.00 17.49
CA GLU A 220 4.58 -15.35 17.42
C GLU A 220 5.36 -16.37 18.26
N GLY A 221 6.68 -16.22 18.36
CA GLY A 221 7.52 -17.01 19.25
C GLY A 221 7.14 -16.83 20.72
N LYS A 222 6.95 -15.58 21.16
CA LYS A 222 6.49 -15.25 22.52
C LYS A 222 5.10 -15.81 22.81
N THR A 223 4.18 -15.73 21.85
CA THR A 223 2.81 -16.24 22.01
C THR A 223 2.78 -17.77 22.11
N ARG A 224 3.63 -18.48 21.34
CA ARG A 224 3.77 -19.95 21.45
C ARG A 224 4.33 -20.39 22.80
N LEU A 225 5.34 -19.68 23.33
CA LEU A 225 5.90 -19.98 24.65
C LEU A 225 4.88 -19.73 25.77
N ALA A 226 4.12 -18.64 25.70
CA ALA A 226 3.08 -18.34 26.69
C ALA A 226 1.95 -19.39 26.73
N GLY A 227 1.60 -19.98 25.58
CA GLY A 227 0.59 -21.05 25.50
C GLY A 227 1.09 -22.45 25.85
N GLN A 228 2.40 -22.65 26.03
CA GLN A 228 2.98 -23.93 26.48
C GLN A 228 3.21 -23.98 28.01
N VAL A 229 3.11 -22.81 28.67
CA VAL A 229 3.31 -22.65 30.12
C VAL A 229 1.96 -22.53 30.87
N ALA A 230 0.84 -22.52 30.13
CA ALA A 230 -0.54 -22.54 30.66
C ALA A 230 -1.16 -23.93 30.48
#